data_AF-A0A1H7VZF4-F1
#
_entry.id   AF-A0A1H7VZF4-F1
#
_cell.length_a   1.000
_cell.length_b   1.000
_cell.length_c   1.000
_cell.angle_alpha   90.00
_cell.angle_beta   90.00
_cell.angle_gamma   90.00
#
_symmetry.space_group_name_H-M   'P 1'
#
loop_
_entity.id
_entity.type
_entity.pdbx_description
1 polymer ?
#
loop_
_entity_poly.entity_id
_entity_poly.type
_entity_poly.pdbx_seq_one_letter_code
_entity_poly.pdbx_strand_id
1 'polypeptide(L)'
;MENKEKVIEKALKILDQLKFQYGNSEEDLEFMKKTLHYENVKMYDGKVWESYTFVIFHNVFDLPAIYHCIVNAETLQLKGIQEDLGVQEIIYDKEGKAIGTKFISPSFPYDKQ
;
A
#
# COMPACT_ATOMS: atom_id res chain seq x y z
N MET A 1 18.56 -9.07 1.84
CA MET A 1 17.55 -9.43 2.86
C MET A 1 17.20 -8.24 3.76
N GLU A 2 18.17 -7.46 4.26
CA GLU A 2 17.94 -6.29 5.15
C GLU A 2 16.93 -5.24 4.64
N ASN A 3 16.83 -5.02 3.32
CA ASN A 3 15.93 -3.98 2.80
C ASN A 3 14.45 -4.38 2.82
N LYS A 4 14.13 -5.68 2.84
CA LYS A 4 12.73 -6.16 2.78
C LYS A 4 11.96 -5.86 4.07
N GLU A 5 12.61 -6.12 5.21
CA GLU A 5 12.00 -5.93 6.52
C GLU A 5 11.75 -4.45 6.79
N LYS A 6 12.68 -3.58 6.40
CA LYS A 6 12.54 -2.13 6.53
C LYS A 6 11.39 -1.57 5.70
N VAL A 7 11.17 -2.09 4.48
CA VAL A 7 10.04 -1.70 3.62
C VAL A 7 8.71 -2.05 4.30
N ILE A 8 8.58 -3.30 4.75
CA ILE A 8 7.35 -3.77 5.40
C ILE A 8 7.12 -3.02 6.71
N GLU A 9 8.11 -2.90 7.58
CA GLU A 9 7.99 -2.20 8.87
C GLU A 9 7.53 -0.75 8.70
N LYS A 10 8.11 -0.02 7.72
CA LYS A 10 7.68 1.35 7.41
C LYS A 10 6.23 1.39 6.93
N ALA A 11 5.82 0.47 6.05
CA ALA A 11 4.46 0.40 5.57
C ALA A 11 3.47 0.08 6.70
N LEU A 12 3.77 -0.90 7.56
CA LEU A 12 2.93 -1.26 8.70
C LEU A 12 2.73 -0.09 9.68
N LYS A 13 3.79 0.69 9.96
CA LYS A 13 3.66 1.92 10.77
C LYS A 13 2.67 2.92 10.16
N ILE A 14 2.61 3.04 8.84
CA ILE A 14 1.63 3.91 8.17
C ILE A 14 0.22 3.32 8.25
N LEU A 15 0.07 2.01 8.06
CA LEU A 15 -1.23 1.33 8.25
C LEU A 15 -1.75 1.54 9.68
N ASP A 16 -0.88 1.45 10.69
CA ASP A 16 -1.23 1.70 12.09
C ASP A 16 -1.68 3.16 12.32
N GLN A 17 -0.98 4.13 11.72
CA GLN A 17 -1.38 5.55 11.78
C GLN A 17 -2.78 5.78 11.20
N LEU A 18 -3.11 5.07 10.12
CA LEU A 18 -4.42 5.12 9.47
C LEU A 18 -5.47 4.25 10.18
N LYS A 19 -5.10 3.52 11.24
CA LYS A 19 -5.94 2.52 11.92
C LYS A 19 -6.48 1.45 10.95
N PHE A 20 -5.70 1.14 9.91
CA PHE A 20 -6.06 0.13 8.93
C PHE A 20 -5.89 -1.26 9.55
N GLN A 21 -6.88 -2.15 9.35
CA GLN A 21 -6.81 -3.50 9.89
C GLN A 21 -6.05 -4.42 8.93
N TYR A 22 -5.16 -5.27 9.43
CA TYR A 22 -4.44 -6.24 8.62
C TYR A 22 -4.02 -7.44 9.47
N GLY A 23 -3.83 -8.60 8.85
CA GLY A 23 -3.26 -9.79 9.50
C GLY A 23 -1.82 -9.52 9.93
N ASN A 24 -1.52 -9.71 11.22
CA ASN A 24 -0.23 -9.38 11.83
C ASN A 24 0.36 -10.54 12.65
N SER A 25 -0.09 -11.77 12.39
CA SER A 25 0.54 -12.97 12.95
C SER A 25 1.95 -13.19 12.37
N GLU A 26 2.76 -14.04 13.01
CA GLU A 26 4.09 -14.39 12.46
C GLU A 26 3.99 -14.98 11.04
N GLU A 27 2.96 -15.78 10.77
CA GLU A 27 2.68 -16.35 9.45
C GLU A 27 2.36 -15.26 8.42
N ASP A 28 1.53 -14.27 8.79
CA ASP A 28 1.21 -13.13 7.92
C ASP A 28 2.46 -12.32 7.60
N LEU A 29 3.29 -12.03 8.62
CA LEU A 29 4.52 -11.27 8.45
C LEU A 29 5.53 -12.00 7.55
N GLU A 30 5.64 -13.33 7.68
CA GLU A 30 6.46 -14.14 6.77
C GLU A 30 5.89 -14.12 5.34
N PHE A 31 4.57 -14.19 5.18
CA PHE A 31 3.90 -14.10 3.90
C PHE A 31 4.13 -12.73 3.21
N MET A 32 4.06 -11.63 3.95
CA MET A 32 4.40 -10.29 3.43
C MET A 32 5.83 -10.26 2.88
N LYS A 33 6.81 -10.83 3.62
CA LYS A 33 8.22 -10.90 3.19
C LYS A 33 8.40 -11.73 1.92
N LYS A 34 7.65 -12.83 1.79
CA LYS A 34 7.68 -13.73 0.62
C LYS A 34 7.08 -13.07 -0.63
N THR A 35 6.00 -12.31 -0.47
CA THR A 35 5.29 -11.66 -1.57
C THR A 35 5.91 -10.32 -2.00
N LEU A 36 6.82 -9.75 -1.20
CA LEU A 36 7.51 -8.51 -1.54
C LEU A 36 8.35 -8.64 -2.82
N HIS A 37 7.97 -7.86 -3.84
CA HIS A 37 8.66 -7.74 -5.13
C HIS A 37 8.75 -6.27 -5.56
N TYR A 38 9.65 -5.98 -6.51
CA TYR A 38 9.77 -4.65 -7.13
C TYR A 38 8.98 -4.63 -8.44
N GLU A 39 8.31 -3.51 -8.71
CA GLU A 39 7.59 -3.27 -9.94
C GLU A 39 7.72 -1.81 -10.40
N ASN A 40 7.48 -1.61 -11.70
CA ASN A 40 7.48 -0.31 -12.35
C ASN A 40 6.22 -0.25 -13.22
N VAL A 41 5.17 0.39 -12.69
CA VAL A 41 3.81 0.34 -13.27
C VAL A 41 3.28 1.76 -13.49
N LYS A 42 2.60 1.96 -14.63
CA LYS A 42 1.85 3.19 -14.89
C LYS A 42 0.52 3.14 -14.15
N MET A 43 0.34 4.04 -13.19
CA MET A 43 -0.85 4.13 -12.36
C MET A 43 -1.98 4.90 -13.04
N TYR A 44 -3.17 4.84 -12.42
CA TYR A 44 -4.39 5.49 -12.93
C TYR A 44 -4.30 7.02 -12.97
N ASP A 45 -3.36 7.62 -12.24
CA ASP A 45 -3.02 9.05 -12.33
C ASP A 45 -2.11 9.39 -13.53
N GLY A 46 -1.80 8.40 -14.37
CA GLY A 46 -0.94 8.53 -15.54
C GLY A 46 0.56 8.52 -15.23
N LYS A 47 0.96 8.52 -13.96
CA LYS A 47 2.37 8.54 -13.55
C LYS A 47 2.93 7.12 -13.45
N VAL A 48 4.22 7.00 -13.73
CA VAL A 48 4.96 5.78 -13.48
C VAL A 48 5.35 5.73 -12.00
N TRP A 49 5.00 4.64 -11.34
CA TRP A 49 5.36 4.38 -9.96
C TRP A 49 6.40 3.26 -9.93
N GLU A 50 7.60 3.59 -9.47
CA GLU A 50 8.61 2.62 -9.08
C GLU A 50 8.38 2.25 -7.62
N SER A 51 7.99 1.00 -7.39
CA SER A 51 7.53 0.57 -6.08
C SER A 51 7.97 -0.83 -5.69
N TYR A 52 8.06 -1.03 -4.38
CA TYR A 52 7.98 -2.35 -3.79
C TYR A 52 6.52 -2.65 -3.45
N THR A 53 6.06 -3.83 -3.79
CA THR A 53 4.67 -4.25 -3.55
C THR A 53 4.65 -5.56 -2.79
N PHE A 54 3.79 -5.64 -1.78
CA PHE A 54 3.57 -6.85 -0.99
C PHE A 54 2.11 -7.02 -0.60
N VAL A 55 1.74 -8.25 -0.28
CA VAL A 55 0.36 -8.62 0.04
C VAL A 55 0.10 -8.50 1.55
N ILE A 56 -1.04 -7.93 1.91
CA ILE A 56 -1.63 -8.02 3.25
C ILE A 56 -3.01 -8.66 3.16
N PHE A 57 -3.42 -9.32 4.23
CA PHE A 57 -4.80 -9.78 4.41
C PHE A 57 -5.56 -8.72 5.22
N HIS A 58 -6.60 -8.13 4.61
CA HIS A 58 -7.51 -7.20 5.26
C HIS A 58 -8.85 -7.92 5.51
N ASN A 59 -9.49 -7.67 6.65
CA ASN A 59 -10.78 -8.28 6.94
C ASN A 59 -11.92 -7.34 6.55
N VAL A 60 -12.72 -7.72 5.55
CA VAL A 60 -13.86 -6.95 5.05
C VAL A 60 -15.14 -7.73 5.31
N PHE A 61 -15.99 -7.25 6.23
CA PHE A 61 -17.23 -7.94 6.65
C PHE A 61 -17.00 -9.42 7.04
N ASP A 62 -15.98 -9.68 7.85
CA ASP A 62 -15.56 -11.02 8.29
C ASP A 62 -15.06 -11.96 7.17
N LEU A 63 -14.79 -11.40 5.98
CA LEU A 63 -14.18 -12.11 4.86
C LEU A 63 -12.73 -11.62 4.66
N PRO A 64 -11.74 -12.53 4.67
CA PRO A 64 -10.37 -12.18 4.36
C PRO A 64 -10.27 -11.76 2.89
N ALA A 65 -9.81 -10.55 2.66
CA ALA A 65 -9.57 -9.96 1.35
C ALA A 65 -8.07 -9.67 1.17
N ILE A 66 -7.60 -9.86 -0.07
CA ILE A 66 -6.21 -9.63 -0.45
C ILE A 66 -6.07 -8.17 -0.88
N TYR A 67 -5.17 -7.45 -0.21
CA TYR A 67 -4.84 -6.07 -0.50
C TYR A 67 -3.34 -5.97 -0.78
N HIS A 68 -2.93 -5.10 -1.69
CA HIS A 68 -1.52 -4.92 -2.02
C HIS A 68 -1.02 -3.56 -1.53
N CYS A 69 -0.02 -3.57 -0.65
CA CYS A 69 0.66 -2.35 -0.22
C CYS A 69 1.70 -1.94 -1.26
N ILE A 70 1.60 -0.73 -1.77
CA ILE A 70 2.49 -0.16 -2.78
C ILE A 70 3.41 0.87 -2.09
N VAL A 71 4.70 0.57 -2.00
CA VAL A 71 5.69 1.40 -1.30
C VAL A 71 6.65 2.02 -2.31
N ASN A 72 6.86 3.34 -2.24
CA ASN A 72 7.81 4.05 -3.10
C ASN A 72 9.22 3.43 -2.95
N ALA A 73 9.85 3.03 -4.05
CA ALA A 73 11.16 2.37 -4.00
C ALA A 73 12.30 3.30 -3.55
N GLU A 74 12.20 4.60 -3.81
CA GLU A 74 13.19 5.61 -3.43
C GLU A 74 13.01 6.08 -1.98
N THR A 75 11.78 6.47 -1.60
CA THR A 75 11.52 7.07 -0.28
C THR A 75 11.17 6.04 0.81
N LEU A 76 10.83 4.82 0.40
CA LEU A 76 10.30 3.75 1.25
C LEU A 76 9.01 4.16 1.99
N GLN A 77 8.26 5.10 1.42
CA GLN A 77 6.99 5.58 1.95
C GLN A 77 5.83 4.84 1.28
N LEU A 78 4.82 4.44 2.06
CA LEU A 78 3.62 3.76 1.53
C LEU A 78 2.83 4.74 0.64
N LYS A 79 2.79 4.50 -0.67
CA LYS A 79 2.07 5.37 -1.61
C LYS A 79 0.59 5.03 -1.67
N GLY A 80 0.24 3.76 -1.59
CA GLY A 80 -1.15 3.34 -1.66
C GLY A 80 -1.39 1.90 -1.28
N ILE A 81 -2.67 1.58 -1.17
CA ILE A 81 -3.17 0.23 -0.91
C ILE A 81 -4.09 -0.13 -2.06
N GLN A 82 -3.68 -1.08 -2.90
CA GLN A 82 -4.47 -1.55 -4.03
C GLN A 82 -5.46 -2.63 -3.58
N GLU A 83 -6.70 -2.43 -4.01
CA GLU A 83 -7.84 -3.34 -3.86
C GLU A 83 -8.45 -3.61 -5.25
N ASP A 84 -9.47 -4.47 -5.32
CA ASP A 84 -10.04 -4.94 -6.60
C ASP A 84 -10.46 -3.81 -7.56
N LEU A 85 -11.00 -2.72 -7.02
CA LEU A 85 -11.61 -1.64 -7.81
C LEU A 85 -10.70 -0.43 -8.04
N GLY A 86 -9.52 -0.40 -7.42
CA GLY A 86 -8.66 0.78 -7.45
C GLY A 86 -7.57 0.78 -6.39
N VAL A 87 -7.05 1.97 -6.12
CA VAL A 87 -6.00 2.18 -5.13
C VAL A 87 -6.43 3.26 -4.15
N GLN A 88 -6.29 2.99 -2.87
CA GLN A 88 -6.36 4.00 -1.82
C GLN A 88 -4.99 4.69 -1.73
N GLU A 89 -4.83 5.83 -2.40
CA GLU A 89 -3.61 6.64 -2.32
C GLU A 89 -3.52 7.32 -0.95
N ILE A 90 -2.37 7.18 -0.29
CA ILE A 90 -2.16 7.71 1.06
C ILE A 90 -1.92 9.23 0.99
N ILE A 91 -2.60 9.98 1.87
CA ILE A 91 -2.43 11.42 2.01
C ILE A 91 -1.56 11.68 3.24
N TYR A 92 -0.49 12.44 3.03
CA TYR A 92 0.45 12.86 4.07
C TYR A 92 0.31 14.34 4.38
N ASP A 93 0.48 14.71 5.64
CA ASP A 93 0.67 16.11 6.03
C ASP A 93 2.10 16.61 5.76
N LYS A 94 2.37 17.87 6.10
CA LYS A 94 3.68 18.50 5.90
C LYS A 94 4.78 17.90 6.78
N GLU A 95 4.42 17.17 7.84
CA GLU A 95 5.34 16.51 8.76
C GLU A 95 5.61 15.04 8.35
N GLY A 96 4.96 14.58 7.28
CA GLY A 96 5.09 13.22 6.76
C GLY A 96 4.24 12.19 7.50
N LYS A 97 3.26 12.62 8.31
CA LYS A 97 2.30 11.73 8.97
C LYS A 97 1.14 11.43 8.03
N ALA A 98 0.72 10.17 7.97
CA ALA A 98 -0.44 9.79 7.19
C ALA A 98 -1.72 10.28 7.88
N ILE A 99 -2.53 11.06 7.16
CA ILE A 99 -3.74 11.71 7.69
C ILE A 99 -5.03 11.20 7.04
N GLY A 100 -4.94 10.39 6.00
CA GLY A 100 -6.09 9.78 5.34
C GLY A 100 -5.72 9.12 4.03
N THR A 101 -6.74 8.76 3.26
CA THR A 101 -6.60 8.19 1.92
C THR A 101 -7.55 8.86 0.94
N LYS A 102 -7.23 8.80 -0.35
CA LYS A 102 -8.16 9.09 -1.45
C LYS A 102 -8.19 7.91 -2.41
N PHE A 103 -9.38 7.56 -2.88
CA PHE A 103 -9.55 6.44 -3.79
C PHE A 103 -9.33 6.87 -5.23
N ILE A 104 -8.45 6.17 -5.95
CA ILE A 104 -8.15 6.34 -7.38
C ILE A 104 -8.54 5.05 -8.12
N SER A 105 -9.21 5.15 -9.27
CA SER A 105 -9.73 3.97 -9.97
C SER A 105 -9.71 4.17 -11.48
N PRO A 106 -9.48 3.11 -12.28
CA PRO A 106 -9.50 3.20 -13.74
C PRO A 106 -10.88 3.60 -14.29
N SER A 107 -11.95 3.39 -13.52
CA SER A 107 -13.32 3.72 -13.92
C SER A 107 -13.65 5.21 -13.78
N PHE A 108 -12.82 6.00 -13.10
CA PHE A 108 -12.99 7.44 -12.93
C PHE A 108 -11.79 8.18 -13.54
N PRO A 109 -11.83 8.56 -14.84
CA PRO A 109 -10.70 9.24 -15.46
C PRO A 109 -10.42 10.58 -14.77
N TYR A 110 -9.20 10.73 -14.26
CA TYR A 110 -8.70 11.91 -13.56
C TYR A 110 -8.53 13.16 -14.45
N ASP A 111 -8.66 13.02 -15.77
CA ASP A 111 -8.50 14.10 -16.76
C ASP A 111 -9.60 15.18 -16.72
N LYS A 112 -10.50 15.18 -15.73
CA LYS A 112 -11.65 16.11 -15.66
C LYS A 112 -11.85 16.81 -14.31
N GLN A 113 -10.89 16.78 -13.38
CA GLN A 113 -10.98 17.53 -12.11
C GLN A 113 -10.04 18.72 -12.07
#